data_AF-A0A1E7L686-F1
#
_entry.id   AF-A0A1E7L686-F1
#
_cell.length_a   1.000
_cell.length_b   1.000
_cell.length_c   1.000
_cell.angle_alpha   90.00
_cell.angle_beta   90.00
_cell.angle_gamma   90.00
#
_symmetry.space_group_name_H-M   'P 1'
#
loop_
_entity.id
_entity.type
_entity.pdbx_description
1 polymer ?
#
loop_
_entity_poly.entity_id
_entity_poly.type
_entity_poly.pdbx_seq_one_letter_code
_entity_poly.pdbx_strand_id
1 'polypeptide(L)'
;MGSEFRGDLLPHESVQPYVGEQQQERGDWEFVTREGYGYRLTEVSCAPGQWQVARMPFRWSSSNGGYCWLGLDVDLERALAWIRRDGASRALAAGRWERHGHWLTEPVTFSVTLQTEELEEGVVLVRRFGRSGLLCEYRWGWEEYCSGALPENPDRKAYDHRFAARAWCATHAGLAAVPTERLRIASVDEERDEACAVGAPFVGKCKATDVRFVVEVLDEAGSSFGTVIVCGKHLMHRLTGDDAFGRDAATVAHLLAEEKGTWVDWQDRAYELSGELLTAALLAGEADPKPDVRAALYAGGPGRRRQARHAGRSGGSEGRGFAGQARGGGRERRGLSPASPVQRTRGLGRGARGSMARTHQPDDLG
;
A
#
# COMPACT_ATOMS: atom_id res chain seq x y z
N MET A 1 -37.65 -6.47 30.20
CA MET A 1 -37.70 -7.75 29.46
C MET A 1 -36.51 -7.75 28.53
N GLY A 2 -35.53 -8.64 28.74
CA GLY A 2 -34.35 -8.70 27.88
C GLY A 2 -34.75 -9.13 26.48
N SER A 3 -34.29 -8.41 25.46
CA SER A 3 -34.38 -8.91 24.08
C SER A 3 -33.59 -10.21 23.99
N GLU A 4 -34.15 -11.26 23.42
CA GLU A 4 -33.44 -12.50 23.11
C GLU A 4 -32.66 -12.34 21.80
N PHE A 5 -31.43 -12.84 21.73
CA PHE A 5 -30.64 -12.85 20.49
C PHE A 5 -31.22 -13.88 19.52
N ARG A 6 -31.54 -13.46 18.29
CA ARG A 6 -32.27 -14.28 17.31
C ARG A 6 -31.38 -14.86 16.21
N GLY A 7 -30.07 -14.74 16.33
CA GLY A 7 -29.12 -15.26 15.34
C GLY A 7 -28.66 -16.67 15.67
N ASP A 8 -28.53 -17.52 14.65
CA ASP A 8 -28.00 -18.87 14.82
C ASP A 8 -26.50 -18.83 15.14
N LEU A 9 -26.10 -19.50 16.22
CA LEU A 9 -24.71 -19.65 16.62
C LEU A 9 -24.12 -20.96 16.08
N LEU A 10 -22.90 -20.91 15.56
CA LEU A 10 -22.11 -22.10 15.27
C LEU A 10 -21.47 -22.66 16.55
N PRO A 11 -21.03 -23.93 16.55
CA PRO A 11 -20.27 -24.47 17.68
C PRO A 11 -19.10 -23.58 18.08
N HIS A 12 -18.96 -23.35 19.38
CA HIS A 12 -17.92 -22.50 20.00
C HIS A 12 -18.04 -20.98 19.74
N GLU A 13 -19.13 -20.52 19.13
CA GLU A 13 -19.50 -19.11 19.16
C GLU A 13 -20.28 -18.79 20.44
N SER A 14 -20.16 -17.57 20.93
CA SER A 14 -20.94 -17.10 22.08
C SER A 14 -21.49 -15.70 21.85
N VAL A 15 -22.67 -15.44 22.39
CA VAL A 15 -23.29 -14.12 22.38
C VAL A 15 -23.79 -13.79 23.78
N GLN A 16 -23.59 -12.55 24.21
CA GLN A 16 -24.10 -12.04 25.47
C GLN A 16 -24.54 -10.58 25.31
N PRO A 17 -25.46 -10.07 26.14
CA PRO A 17 -25.77 -8.65 26.13
C PRO A 17 -24.50 -7.82 26.29
N TYR A 18 -24.30 -6.80 25.44
CA TYR A 18 -23.15 -5.93 25.57
C TYR A 18 -23.26 -5.09 26.85
N VAL A 19 -22.24 -5.14 27.70
CA VAL A 19 -22.15 -4.35 28.93
C VAL A 19 -20.90 -3.48 28.86
N GLY A 20 -21.09 -2.20 28.52
CA GLY A 20 -19.99 -1.24 28.38
C GLY A 20 -20.49 0.18 28.16
N GLU A 21 -19.55 1.11 27.95
CA GLU A 21 -19.90 2.50 27.64
C GLU A 21 -20.79 2.57 26.39
N GLN A 22 -21.75 3.49 26.42
CA GLN A 22 -22.74 3.74 25.35
C GLN A 22 -23.52 2.49 24.90
N GLN A 23 -23.82 1.58 25.84
CA GLN A 23 -24.77 0.49 25.62
C GLN A 23 -26.09 1.03 25.06
N GLN A 24 -26.58 0.44 23.98
CA GLN A 24 -27.89 0.75 23.42
C GLN A 24 -28.98 0.01 24.20
N GLU A 25 -30.14 0.64 24.36
CA GLU A 25 -31.25 0.07 25.15
C GLU A 25 -31.85 -1.21 24.54
N ARG A 26 -31.62 -1.45 23.24
CA ARG A 26 -32.16 -2.60 22.52
C ARG A 26 -31.16 -3.16 21.51
N GLY A 27 -31.14 -4.49 21.42
CA GLY A 27 -30.46 -5.19 20.35
C GLY A 27 -28.94 -5.06 20.35
N ASP A 28 -28.31 -4.84 21.50
CA ASP A 28 -26.87 -4.63 21.65
C ASP A 28 -26.18 -5.83 22.30
N TRP A 29 -25.24 -6.42 21.57
CA TRP A 29 -24.69 -7.73 21.86
C TRP A 29 -23.18 -7.74 21.69
N GLU A 30 -22.49 -8.42 22.58
CA GLU A 30 -21.13 -8.87 22.39
C GLU A 30 -21.16 -10.28 21.81
N PHE A 31 -20.49 -10.48 20.68
CA PHE A 31 -20.35 -11.74 19.99
C PHE A 31 -18.88 -12.12 19.92
N VAL A 32 -18.59 -13.38 20.24
CA VAL A 32 -17.24 -13.94 20.15
C VAL A 32 -17.25 -15.08 19.13
N THR A 33 -16.38 -14.98 18.12
CA THR A 33 -16.22 -16.05 17.13
C THR A 33 -15.58 -17.28 17.76
N ARG A 34 -15.67 -18.43 17.08
CA ARG A 34 -14.99 -19.66 17.49
C ARG A 34 -13.47 -19.51 17.66
N GLU A 35 -12.83 -18.57 16.96
CA GLU A 35 -11.41 -18.24 17.11
C GLU A 35 -11.11 -17.27 18.26
N GLY A 36 -12.13 -16.85 19.02
CA GLY A 36 -11.97 -15.98 20.18
C GLY A 36 -11.95 -14.48 19.86
N TYR A 37 -12.33 -14.07 18.65
CA TYR A 37 -12.39 -12.65 18.28
C TYR A 37 -13.72 -12.03 18.70
N GLY A 38 -13.66 -10.96 19.49
CA GLY A 38 -14.83 -10.21 19.94
C GLY A 38 -15.34 -9.17 18.94
N TYR A 39 -16.66 -9.03 18.89
CA TYR A 39 -17.40 -8.09 18.08
C TYR A 39 -18.58 -7.54 18.88
N ARG A 40 -18.95 -6.28 18.63
CA ARG A 40 -20.20 -5.70 19.08
C ARG A 40 -21.19 -5.71 17.91
N LEU A 41 -22.39 -6.25 18.11
CA LEU A 41 -23.51 -6.15 17.18
C LEU A 41 -24.60 -5.29 17.81
N THR A 42 -25.08 -4.28 17.08
CA THR A 42 -26.23 -3.49 17.52
C THR A 42 -27.29 -3.44 16.44
N GLU A 43 -28.55 -3.59 16.82
CA GLU A 43 -29.68 -3.24 15.95
C GLU A 43 -29.72 -1.71 15.76
N VAL A 44 -29.97 -1.26 14.54
CA VAL A 44 -30.05 0.16 14.20
C VAL A 44 -31.37 0.73 14.71
N SER A 45 -31.31 1.69 15.62
CA SER A 45 -32.48 2.27 16.29
C SER A 45 -33.49 2.91 15.32
N CYS A 46 -33.02 3.54 14.25
CA CYS A 46 -33.86 4.16 13.22
C CYS A 46 -34.27 3.20 12.09
N ALA A 47 -33.77 1.96 12.09
CA ALA A 47 -34.07 0.95 11.06
C ALA A 47 -34.10 -0.47 11.66
N PRO A 48 -35.18 -0.84 12.37
CA PRO A 48 -35.31 -2.17 12.97
C PRO A 48 -35.11 -3.28 11.93
N GLY A 49 -34.41 -4.34 12.33
CA GLY A 49 -33.98 -5.43 11.44
C GLY A 49 -32.65 -5.18 10.72
N GLN A 50 -32.07 -3.99 10.80
CA GLN A 50 -30.70 -3.71 10.32
C GLN A 50 -29.70 -3.74 11.48
N TRP A 51 -28.49 -4.23 11.21
CA TRP A 51 -27.52 -4.61 12.23
C TRP A 51 -26.11 -4.10 11.96
N GLN A 52 -25.61 -3.21 12.80
CA GLN A 52 -24.26 -2.69 12.73
C GLN A 52 -23.28 -3.55 13.51
N VAL A 53 -22.04 -3.62 13.03
CA VAL A 53 -20.96 -4.42 13.62
C VAL A 53 -19.75 -3.56 13.94
N ALA A 54 -19.11 -3.79 15.07
CA ALA A 54 -17.80 -3.23 15.39
C ALA A 54 -16.87 -4.30 15.95
N ARG A 55 -15.56 -4.20 15.70
CA ARG A 55 -14.56 -5.10 16.29
C ARG A 55 -14.26 -4.71 17.73
N MET A 56 -14.01 -5.70 18.59
CA MET A 56 -13.55 -5.51 19.98
C MET A 56 -12.13 -6.09 20.19
N PRO A 57 -11.34 -5.54 21.14
CA PRO A 57 -11.56 -4.28 21.86
C PRO A 57 -11.38 -3.08 20.91
N PHE A 58 -12.04 -1.95 21.23
CA PHE A 58 -11.93 -0.72 20.46
C PHE A 58 -10.51 -0.16 20.57
N ARG A 59 -9.67 -0.36 19.56
CA ARG A 59 -8.29 0.16 19.55
C ARG A 59 -8.18 1.57 18.94
N TRP A 60 -9.27 2.11 18.41
CA TRP A 60 -9.28 3.35 17.63
C TRP A 60 -10.30 4.31 18.26
N SER A 61 -9.83 5.24 19.08
CA SER A 61 -10.61 6.45 19.36
C SER A 61 -10.54 7.33 18.11
N SER A 62 -11.66 7.46 17.38
CA SER A 62 -11.76 8.60 16.47
C SER A 62 -11.61 9.89 17.30
N SER A 63 -11.12 10.97 16.71
CA SER A 63 -11.02 12.30 17.34
C SER A 63 -12.36 12.83 17.88
N ASN A 64 -13.46 12.13 17.60
CA ASN A 64 -14.83 12.48 17.97
C ASN A 64 -15.42 11.49 18.99
N GLY A 65 -14.62 10.57 19.55
CA GLY A 65 -15.08 9.55 20.51
C GLY A 65 -16.10 8.55 19.94
N GLY A 66 -16.35 8.58 18.63
CA GLY A 66 -17.32 7.72 17.95
C GLY A 66 -16.69 6.39 17.52
N TYR A 67 -17.43 5.30 17.70
CA TYR A 67 -17.11 3.98 17.17
C TYR A 67 -16.97 4.03 15.65
N CYS A 68 -15.96 3.34 15.08
CA CYS A 68 -16.06 2.93 13.68
C CYS A 68 -17.00 1.73 13.61
N TRP A 69 -18.30 1.98 13.68
CA TRP A 69 -19.26 1.00 13.18
C TRP A 69 -18.85 0.70 11.74
N LEU A 70 -18.55 -0.57 11.49
CA LEU A 70 -18.43 -1.07 10.14
C LEU A 70 -19.86 -0.98 9.65
N GLY A 71 -20.15 0.05 8.84
CA GLY A 71 -21.49 0.51 8.46
C GLY A 71 -22.25 -0.50 7.61
N LEU A 72 -22.45 -1.69 8.16
CA LEU A 72 -23.23 -2.76 7.59
C LEU A 72 -24.66 -2.51 8.02
N ASP A 73 -25.42 -1.70 7.30
CA ASP A 73 -26.86 -1.63 7.54
C ASP A 73 -27.53 -2.84 6.85
N VAL A 74 -27.23 -4.04 7.36
CA VAL A 74 -27.58 -5.35 6.77
C VAL A 74 -28.43 -6.17 7.73
N ASP A 75 -29.07 -7.23 7.23
CA ASP A 75 -29.76 -8.20 8.07
C ASP A 75 -28.78 -8.97 8.99
N LEU A 76 -29.32 -9.58 10.05
CA LEU A 76 -28.52 -10.28 11.07
C LEU A 76 -27.71 -11.45 10.50
N GLU A 77 -28.25 -12.17 9.51
CA GLU A 77 -27.57 -13.30 8.89
C GLU A 77 -26.29 -12.83 8.16
N ARG A 78 -26.39 -11.74 7.39
CA ARG A 78 -25.26 -11.12 6.70
C ARG A 78 -24.25 -10.52 7.68
N ALA A 79 -24.70 -9.92 8.78
CA ALA A 79 -23.81 -9.43 9.84
C ALA A 79 -23.00 -10.57 10.48
N LEU A 80 -23.64 -11.69 10.82
CA LEU A 80 -22.97 -12.87 11.37
C LEU A 80 -22.02 -13.53 10.36
N ALA A 81 -22.43 -13.67 9.11
CA ALA A 81 -21.57 -14.20 8.05
C ALA A 81 -20.32 -13.34 7.84
N TRP A 82 -20.47 -12.02 7.96
CA TRP A 82 -19.34 -11.09 7.92
C TRP A 82 -18.38 -11.31 9.09
N ILE A 83 -18.90 -11.35 10.32
CA ILE A 83 -18.11 -11.54 11.55
C ILE A 83 -17.29 -12.84 11.47
N ARG A 84 -17.93 -13.94 11.06
CA ARG A 84 -17.26 -15.24 10.90
C ARG A 84 -16.13 -15.18 9.89
N ARG A 85 -16.37 -14.50 8.76
CA ARG A 85 -15.36 -14.34 7.71
C ARG A 85 -14.21 -13.45 8.17
N ASP A 86 -14.49 -12.41 8.96
CA ASP A 86 -13.48 -11.54 9.55
C ASP A 86 -12.63 -12.31 10.57
N GLY A 87 -13.27 -13.05 11.48
CA GLY A 87 -12.60 -13.89 12.46
C GLY A 87 -11.68 -14.93 11.81
N ALA A 88 -12.16 -15.65 10.80
CA ALA A 88 -11.33 -16.61 10.05
C ALA A 88 -10.15 -15.93 9.34
N SER A 89 -10.35 -14.73 8.78
CA SER A 89 -9.29 -13.97 8.09
C SER A 89 -8.22 -13.50 9.08
N ARG A 90 -8.63 -13.03 10.26
CA ARG A 90 -7.73 -12.64 11.36
C ARG A 90 -6.95 -13.84 11.91
N ALA A 91 -7.59 -15.00 12.06
CA ALA A 91 -6.91 -16.23 12.49
C ALA A 91 -5.87 -16.69 11.47
N LEU A 92 -6.21 -16.67 10.17
CA LEU A 92 -5.25 -16.97 9.11
C LEU A 92 -4.05 -16.03 9.17
N ALA A 93 -4.30 -14.74 9.35
CA ALA A 93 -3.24 -13.74 9.43
C ALA A 93 -2.36 -13.90 10.67
N ALA A 94 -2.95 -14.20 11.83
CA ALA A 94 -2.23 -14.52 13.05
C ALA A 94 -1.34 -15.76 12.88
N GLY A 95 -1.86 -16.83 12.27
CA GLY A 95 -1.06 -18.03 12.00
C GLY A 95 0.08 -17.79 11.00
N ARG A 96 -0.16 -16.96 9.97
CA ARG A 96 0.91 -16.52 9.04
C ARG A 96 1.97 -15.69 9.75
N TRP A 97 1.56 -14.79 10.64
CA TRP A 97 2.48 -13.99 11.44
C TRP A 97 3.32 -14.85 12.40
N GLU A 98 2.70 -15.84 13.05
CA GLU A 98 3.42 -16.76 13.93
C GLU A 98 4.49 -17.56 13.18
N ARG A 99 4.17 -18.04 11.98
CA ARG A 99 5.13 -18.79 11.14
C ARG A 99 6.23 -17.91 10.55
N HIS A 100 5.86 -16.75 9.99
CA HIS A 100 6.74 -16.00 9.09
C HIS A 100 7.18 -14.64 9.65
N GLY A 101 6.57 -14.14 10.72
CA GLY A 101 6.82 -12.79 11.25
C GLY A 101 8.28 -12.51 11.63
N HIS A 102 9.04 -13.56 11.95
CA HIS A 102 10.47 -13.46 12.26
C HIS A 102 11.31 -12.85 11.12
N TRP A 103 10.92 -13.06 9.86
CA TRP A 103 11.62 -12.51 8.68
C TRP A 103 11.68 -10.97 8.65
N LEU A 104 10.77 -10.28 9.35
CA LEU A 104 10.77 -8.82 9.43
C LEU A 104 11.84 -8.26 10.38
N THR A 105 12.41 -9.11 11.24
CA THR A 105 13.44 -8.73 12.21
C THR A 105 14.85 -9.12 11.78
N GLU A 106 14.97 -9.94 10.74
CA GLU A 106 16.26 -10.37 10.24
C GLU A 106 17.00 -9.23 9.51
N PRO A 107 18.34 -9.17 9.64
CA PRO A 107 19.15 -8.23 8.88
C PRO A 107 18.99 -8.46 7.37
N VAL A 108 18.78 -7.38 6.63
CA VAL A 108 18.66 -7.40 5.17
C VAL A 108 19.76 -6.55 4.55
N THR A 109 20.53 -7.14 3.65
CA THR A 109 21.50 -6.39 2.83
C THR A 109 20.77 -5.32 2.01
N PHE A 110 21.30 -4.10 2.02
CA PHE A 110 20.71 -3.02 1.24
C PHE A 110 20.75 -3.34 -0.26
N SER A 111 19.62 -3.13 -0.94
CA SER A 111 19.50 -3.26 -2.39
C SER A 111 18.45 -2.31 -2.93
N VAL A 112 18.71 -1.69 -4.08
CA VAL A 112 17.73 -0.85 -4.78
C VAL A 112 16.72 -1.65 -5.61
N THR A 113 16.98 -2.93 -5.84
CA THR A 113 16.12 -3.85 -6.59
C THR A 113 15.16 -4.57 -5.64
N LEU A 114 13.89 -4.68 -6.04
CA LEU A 114 12.92 -5.48 -5.30
C LEU A 114 13.23 -6.97 -5.46
N GLN A 115 13.53 -7.64 -4.37
CA GLN A 115 13.66 -9.09 -4.29
C GLN A 115 12.36 -9.67 -3.73
N THR A 116 11.93 -10.81 -4.26
CA THR A 116 10.71 -11.50 -3.86
C THR A 116 10.98 -12.99 -3.66
N GLU A 117 10.43 -13.56 -2.60
CA GLU A 117 10.52 -14.98 -2.27
C GLU A 117 9.15 -15.46 -1.78
N GLU A 118 8.59 -16.49 -2.40
CA GLU A 118 7.34 -17.09 -1.94
C GLU A 118 7.64 -18.10 -0.82
N LEU A 119 7.10 -17.84 0.39
CA LEU A 119 7.34 -18.67 1.58
C LEU A 119 6.32 -19.79 1.72
N GLU A 120 5.06 -19.49 1.38
CA GLU A 120 3.94 -20.41 1.25
C GLU A 120 2.94 -19.81 0.26
N GLU A 121 1.97 -20.60 -0.20
CA GLU A 121 0.94 -20.11 -1.13
C GLU A 121 0.23 -18.85 -0.58
N GLY A 122 0.33 -17.76 -1.34
CA GLY A 122 -0.24 -16.46 -0.98
C GLY A 122 0.52 -15.73 0.14
N VAL A 123 1.78 -16.08 0.44
CA VAL A 123 2.68 -15.35 1.33
C VAL A 123 4.02 -15.12 0.66
N VAL A 124 4.35 -13.86 0.42
CA VAL A 124 5.57 -13.46 -0.27
C VAL A 124 6.39 -12.53 0.61
N LEU A 125 7.63 -12.92 0.86
CA LEU A 125 8.65 -12.08 1.46
C LEU A 125 9.23 -11.16 0.40
N VAL A 126 9.17 -9.87 0.67
CA VAL A 126 9.76 -8.83 -0.18
C VAL A 126 10.93 -8.18 0.54
N ARG A 127 12.02 -7.94 -0.18
CA ARG A 127 13.22 -7.28 0.36
C ARG A 127 13.66 -6.18 -0.57
N ARG A 128 13.84 -4.98 -0.03
CA ARG A 128 14.36 -3.80 -0.75
C ARG A 128 14.80 -2.75 0.28
N PHE A 129 15.79 -1.96 -0.08
CA PHE A 129 16.30 -0.84 0.71
C PHE A 129 16.71 -1.22 2.15
N GLY A 130 17.25 -2.43 2.34
CA GLY A 130 17.65 -2.92 3.66
C GLY A 130 16.47 -3.24 4.59
N ARG A 131 15.27 -3.44 4.05
CA ARG A 131 14.08 -3.86 4.79
C ARG A 131 13.43 -5.09 4.20
N SER A 132 12.90 -5.92 5.08
CA SER A 132 11.96 -7.00 4.77
C SER A 132 10.52 -6.51 4.91
N GLY A 133 9.63 -7.09 4.12
CA GLY A 133 8.18 -6.98 4.21
C GLY A 133 7.52 -8.32 3.95
N LEU A 134 6.40 -8.61 4.61
CA LEU A 134 5.60 -9.80 4.34
C LEU A 134 4.31 -9.37 3.66
N LEU A 135 4.12 -9.82 2.43
CA LEU A 135 2.89 -9.61 1.69
C LEU A 135 2.04 -10.87 1.76
N CYS A 136 0.80 -10.71 2.17
CA CYS A 136 -0.16 -11.80 2.24
C CYS A 136 -1.31 -11.55 1.27
N GLU A 137 -1.64 -12.57 0.48
CA GLU A 137 -2.81 -12.58 -0.38
C GLU A 137 -4.04 -12.98 0.44
N TYR A 138 -5.06 -12.14 0.36
CA TYR A 138 -6.39 -12.38 0.87
C TYR A 138 -7.40 -12.20 -0.26
N ARG A 139 -8.67 -12.57 -0.02
CA ARG A 139 -9.72 -12.52 -1.06
C ARG A 139 -9.96 -11.13 -1.67
N TRP A 140 -9.51 -10.07 -1.03
CA TRP A 140 -9.64 -8.69 -1.50
C TRP A 140 -8.32 -8.09 -2.04
N GLY A 141 -7.24 -8.89 -2.13
CA GLY A 141 -5.95 -8.49 -2.69
C GLY A 141 -4.77 -8.71 -1.74
N TRP A 142 -3.63 -8.12 -2.09
CA TRP A 142 -2.41 -8.16 -1.29
C TRP A 142 -2.43 -7.14 -0.16
N GLU A 143 -1.95 -7.54 1.02
CA GLU A 143 -1.72 -6.67 2.17
C GLU A 143 -0.30 -6.77 2.69
N GLU A 144 0.25 -5.64 3.14
CA GLU A 144 1.61 -5.52 3.71
C GLU A 144 1.65 -5.79 5.23
N TYR A 145 0.49 -6.02 5.84
CA TYR A 145 0.33 -6.32 7.26
C TYR A 145 -0.51 -7.58 7.39
N CYS A 146 -0.02 -8.59 8.12
CA CYS A 146 -0.78 -9.78 8.50
C CYS A 146 -1.86 -9.45 9.55
N SER A 147 -2.66 -8.40 9.34
CA SER A 147 -3.75 -8.03 10.24
C SER A 147 -4.98 -8.90 9.98
N GLY A 148 -5.17 -9.34 8.73
CA GLY A 148 -6.32 -10.15 8.30
C GLY A 148 -7.65 -9.43 8.46
N ALA A 149 -7.63 -8.12 8.70
CA ALA A 149 -8.82 -7.32 8.93
C ALA A 149 -9.57 -7.12 7.60
N LEU A 150 -10.81 -7.59 7.52
CA LEU A 150 -11.68 -7.25 6.39
C LEU A 150 -11.88 -5.73 6.28
N PRO A 151 -12.05 -5.19 5.05
CA PRO A 151 -12.42 -3.79 4.87
C PRO A 151 -13.79 -3.48 5.50
N GLU A 152 -13.99 -2.21 5.85
CA GLU A 152 -15.22 -1.70 6.51
C GLU A 152 -16.50 -1.92 5.69
N ASN A 153 -16.37 -2.14 4.38
CA ASN A 153 -17.48 -2.47 3.50
C ASN A 153 -17.23 -3.82 2.81
N PRO A 154 -18.03 -4.87 3.10
CA PRO A 154 -17.87 -6.20 2.53
C PRO A 154 -18.29 -6.32 1.07
N ASP A 155 -19.11 -5.39 0.60
CA ASP A 155 -19.57 -5.31 -0.78
C ASP A 155 -18.64 -4.41 -1.63
N ARG A 156 -17.64 -3.76 -1.01
CA ARG A 156 -16.62 -3.00 -1.74
C ARG A 156 -15.72 -3.98 -2.49
N LYS A 157 -16.05 -4.18 -3.78
CA LYS A 157 -15.33 -5.05 -4.73
C LYS A 157 -13.91 -4.60 -5.09
N ALA A 158 -13.40 -3.50 -4.53
CA ALA A 158 -12.11 -2.98 -4.94
C ALA A 158 -11.37 -2.33 -3.77
N TYR A 159 -10.44 -3.09 -3.22
CA TYR A 159 -9.17 -2.53 -2.79
C TYR A 159 -8.13 -2.99 -3.83
N ASP A 160 -8.00 -2.22 -4.92
CA ASP A 160 -6.92 -2.43 -5.89
C ASP A 160 -5.58 -2.16 -5.19
N HIS A 161 -4.89 -3.23 -4.84
CA HIS A 161 -3.56 -3.22 -4.25
C HIS A 161 -2.65 -4.14 -5.03
N ARG A 162 -2.25 -3.65 -6.21
CA ARG A 162 -1.18 -4.24 -7.00
C ARG A 162 -0.01 -4.61 -6.08
N PHE A 163 0.50 -5.82 -6.25
CA PHE A 163 1.65 -6.35 -5.53
C PHE A 163 2.78 -5.31 -5.39
N ALA A 164 3.12 -4.61 -6.49
CA ALA A 164 4.15 -3.58 -6.51
C ALA A 164 3.91 -2.40 -5.53
N ALA A 165 2.66 -1.98 -5.35
CA ALA A 165 2.34 -0.90 -4.41
C ALA A 165 2.50 -1.35 -2.95
N ARG A 166 2.11 -2.60 -2.64
CA ARG A 166 2.28 -3.17 -1.30
C ARG A 166 3.72 -3.49 -0.97
N ALA A 167 4.46 -4.00 -1.95
CA ALA A 167 5.91 -4.17 -1.84
C ALA A 167 6.61 -2.83 -1.57
N TRP A 168 6.16 -1.76 -2.23
CA TRP A 168 6.66 -0.41 -1.96
C TRP A 168 6.33 0.04 -0.53
N CYS A 169 5.07 -0.03 -0.09
CA CYS A 169 4.70 0.41 1.24
C CYS A 169 5.49 -0.34 2.34
N ALA A 170 5.73 -1.64 2.15
CA ALA A 170 6.49 -2.46 3.10
C ALA A 170 7.99 -2.09 3.19
N THR A 171 8.59 -1.59 2.11
CA THR A 171 10.06 -1.43 2.01
C THR A 171 10.54 0.02 1.92
N HIS A 172 9.70 0.97 1.49
CA HIS A 172 10.11 2.35 1.18
C HIS A 172 10.74 3.10 2.35
N ALA A 173 10.33 2.77 3.58
CA ALA A 173 10.89 3.37 4.80
C ALA A 173 12.39 3.06 4.97
N GLY A 174 12.91 2.01 4.32
CA GLY A 174 14.35 1.75 4.25
C GLY A 174 15.09 2.81 3.46
N LEU A 175 14.56 3.22 2.30
CA LEU A 175 15.13 4.31 1.50
C LEU A 175 14.97 5.66 2.21
N ALA A 176 13.85 5.89 2.89
CA ALA A 176 13.63 7.10 3.68
C ALA A 176 14.62 7.23 4.86
N ALA A 177 15.11 6.12 5.40
CA ALA A 177 16.10 6.11 6.48
C ALA A 177 17.54 6.33 5.99
N VAL A 178 17.81 6.27 4.67
CA VAL A 178 19.13 6.59 4.13
C VAL A 178 19.39 8.09 4.34
N PRO A 179 20.53 8.49 4.95
CA PRO A 179 20.89 9.89 5.11
C PRO A 179 21.09 10.63 3.78
N THR A 180 20.80 11.93 3.73
CA THR A 180 20.85 12.73 2.49
C THR A 180 22.26 12.79 1.89
N GLU A 181 23.30 12.81 2.72
CA GLU A 181 24.71 12.79 2.33
C GLU A 181 25.11 11.48 1.61
N ARG A 182 24.31 10.42 1.77
CA ARG A 182 24.49 9.14 1.06
C ARG A 182 23.63 9.04 -0.20
N LEU A 183 22.96 10.12 -0.60
CA LEU A 183 22.18 10.20 -1.84
C LEU A 183 22.89 11.13 -2.81
N ARG A 184 23.55 10.58 -3.82
CA ARG A 184 24.23 11.35 -4.85
C ARG A 184 23.32 11.60 -6.04
N ILE A 185 23.04 12.86 -6.36
CA ILE A 185 22.21 13.27 -7.50
C ILE A 185 23.09 13.31 -8.73
N ALA A 186 22.93 12.32 -9.62
CA ALA A 186 23.86 12.07 -10.72
C ALA A 186 23.45 12.77 -12.01
N SER A 187 22.17 12.71 -12.38
CA SER A 187 21.68 13.27 -13.64
C SER A 187 20.16 13.49 -13.62
N VAL A 188 19.67 14.15 -14.66
CA VAL A 188 18.24 14.20 -14.99
C VAL A 188 17.84 12.86 -15.62
N ASP A 189 16.67 12.35 -15.25
CA ASP A 189 16.06 11.15 -15.85
C ASP A 189 15.33 11.53 -17.14
N GLU A 190 15.92 11.14 -18.29
CA GLU A 190 15.38 11.41 -19.63
C GLU A 190 14.42 10.32 -20.12
N GLU A 191 14.63 9.08 -19.67
CA GLU A 191 13.91 7.89 -20.17
C GLU A 191 12.51 7.78 -19.55
N ARG A 192 12.32 8.24 -18.30
CA ARG A 192 11.04 8.28 -17.56
C ARG A 192 10.34 6.92 -17.38
N ASP A 193 11.02 5.82 -17.69
CA ASP A 193 10.50 4.46 -17.66
C ASP A 193 10.23 3.96 -16.23
N GLU A 194 11.03 4.43 -15.26
CA GLU A 194 10.86 4.11 -13.86
C GLU A 194 10.06 5.17 -13.09
N ALA A 195 9.20 4.69 -12.19
CA ALA A 195 8.46 5.55 -11.29
C ALA A 195 9.35 6.06 -10.14
N CYS A 196 9.00 7.24 -9.60
CA CYS A 196 9.68 7.78 -8.43
C CYS A 196 9.65 6.80 -7.24
N ALA A 197 10.83 6.44 -6.73
CA ALA A 197 11.05 5.47 -5.68
C ALA A 197 10.49 5.87 -4.30
N VAL A 198 10.15 7.15 -4.10
CA VAL A 198 9.64 7.69 -2.82
C VAL A 198 8.15 8.06 -2.89
N GLY A 199 7.51 7.92 -4.06
CA GLY A 199 6.13 8.35 -4.28
C GLY A 199 5.07 7.50 -3.58
N ALA A 200 4.56 7.97 -2.44
CA ALA A 200 3.43 7.37 -1.74
C ALA A 200 2.06 7.79 -2.33
N PRO A 201 0.97 7.03 -2.10
CA PRO A 201 0.86 5.58 -1.92
C PRO A 201 0.69 4.87 -3.28
N PHE A 202 1.06 5.53 -4.37
CA PHE A 202 0.96 5.00 -5.71
C PHE A 202 2.24 5.33 -6.45
N VAL A 203 3.07 4.30 -6.63
CA VAL A 203 4.18 4.26 -7.58
C VAL A 203 3.75 5.01 -8.86
N GLY A 204 4.41 6.13 -9.16
CA GLY A 204 4.18 6.91 -10.39
C GLY A 204 3.12 8.03 -10.34
N LYS A 205 2.40 8.27 -9.23
CA LYS A 205 1.43 9.40 -9.14
C LYS A 205 2.02 10.71 -8.62
N CYS A 206 3.33 10.91 -8.75
CA CYS A 206 3.95 12.21 -8.46
C CYS A 206 3.48 13.22 -9.52
N LYS A 207 2.28 13.79 -9.34
CA LYS A 207 1.61 14.69 -10.30
C LYS A 207 2.23 16.10 -10.37
N ALA A 208 3.16 16.41 -9.47
CA ALA A 208 3.61 17.77 -9.19
C ALA A 208 4.89 18.17 -9.95
N THR A 209 5.70 17.21 -10.42
CA THR A 209 6.97 17.55 -11.10
C THR A 209 7.21 16.62 -12.29
N ASP A 210 7.27 17.21 -13.49
CA ASP A 210 7.60 16.48 -14.72
C ASP A 210 9.09 16.09 -14.81
N VAL A 211 9.92 16.65 -13.91
CA VAL A 211 11.36 16.39 -13.85
C VAL A 211 11.70 15.39 -12.75
N ARG A 212 12.51 14.39 -13.12
CA ARG A 212 13.01 13.32 -12.28
C ARG A 212 14.53 13.26 -12.39
N PHE A 213 15.14 12.65 -11.40
CA PHE A 213 16.59 12.59 -11.27
C PHE A 213 17.02 11.15 -10.99
N VAL A 214 18.14 10.78 -11.60
CA VAL A 214 18.87 9.55 -11.25
C VAL A 214 19.65 9.86 -9.98
N VAL A 215 19.36 9.11 -8.92
CA VAL A 215 20.00 9.25 -7.62
C VAL A 215 20.71 7.95 -7.29
N GLU A 216 22.01 8.03 -7.08
CA GLU A 216 22.80 6.92 -6.59
C GLU A 216 22.72 6.86 -5.07
N VAL A 217 22.49 5.66 -4.54
CA VAL A 217 22.49 5.41 -3.11
C VAL A 217 23.85 4.87 -2.72
N LEU A 218 24.57 5.57 -1.85
CA LEU A 218 25.93 5.24 -1.46
C LEU A 218 25.97 4.43 -0.16
N ASP A 219 26.99 3.60 -0.01
CA ASP A 219 27.40 2.98 1.24
C ASP A 219 28.17 3.96 2.15
N GLU A 220 28.60 3.49 3.32
CA GLU A 220 29.37 4.30 4.27
C GLU A 220 30.78 4.65 3.76
N ALA A 221 31.30 3.86 2.82
CA ALA A 221 32.60 4.09 2.19
C ALA A 221 32.50 4.97 0.92
N GLY A 222 31.28 5.37 0.51
CA GLY A 222 31.02 6.17 -0.69
C GLY A 222 30.86 5.35 -1.98
N SER A 223 30.79 4.02 -1.91
CA SER A 223 30.51 3.15 -3.07
C SER A 223 29.01 3.05 -3.35
N SER A 224 28.61 2.96 -4.61
CA SER A 224 27.19 2.88 -4.98
C SER A 224 26.58 1.50 -4.70
N PHE A 225 25.48 1.46 -3.96
CA PHE A 225 24.56 0.32 -3.84
C PHE A 225 23.62 0.19 -5.06
N GLY A 226 23.58 1.20 -5.93
CA GLY A 226 22.73 1.25 -7.10
C GLY A 226 21.98 2.58 -7.24
N THR A 227 21.16 2.68 -8.28
CA THR A 227 20.41 3.88 -8.64
C THR A 227 18.93 3.74 -8.32
N VAL A 228 18.30 4.87 -8.02
CA VAL A 228 16.85 5.02 -7.92
C VAL A 228 16.42 6.30 -8.64
N ILE A 229 15.21 6.31 -9.18
CA ILE A 229 14.62 7.52 -9.73
C ILE A 229 13.86 8.28 -8.64
N VAL A 230 14.17 9.56 -8.46
CA VAL A 230 13.48 10.43 -7.49
C VAL A 230 13.03 11.72 -8.18
N CYS A 231 11.79 12.13 -7.97
CA CYS A 231 11.31 13.39 -8.53
C CYS A 231 11.73 14.59 -7.68
N GLY A 232 11.77 15.78 -8.30
CA GLY A 232 12.15 17.02 -7.60
C GLY A 232 11.34 17.27 -6.33
N LYS A 233 10.05 16.92 -6.34
CA LYS A 233 9.19 16.96 -5.14
C LYS A 233 9.73 16.14 -3.95
N HIS A 234 10.19 14.92 -4.18
CA HIS A 234 10.66 14.05 -3.09
C HIS A 234 12.11 14.33 -2.71
N LEU A 235 12.92 14.86 -3.63
CA LEU A 235 14.24 15.40 -3.29
C LEU A 235 14.14 16.70 -2.49
N MET A 236 13.13 17.54 -2.73
CA MET A 236 12.92 18.79 -1.99
C MET A 236 12.98 18.55 -0.48
N HIS A 237 12.23 17.57 0.02
CA HIS A 237 12.21 17.22 1.45
C HIS A 237 13.60 16.84 2.00
N ARG A 238 14.45 16.21 1.18
CA ARG A 238 15.82 15.88 1.58
C ARG A 238 16.73 17.11 1.57
N LEU A 239 16.60 17.96 0.55
CA LEU A 239 17.42 19.15 0.36
C LEU A 239 17.11 20.27 1.35
N THR A 240 15.88 20.35 1.86
CA THR A 240 15.48 21.33 2.87
C THR A 240 15.87 20.92 4.30
N GLY A 241 16.48 19.74 4.49
CA GLY A 241 16.86 19.22 5.81
C GLY A 241 15.70 18.65 6.63
N ASP A 242 14.57 18.32 5.98
CA ASP A 242 13.40 17.72 6.62
C ASP A 242 13.60 16.20 6.85
N ASP A 243 14.49 15.84 7.77
CA ASP A 243 14.55 14.46 8.24
C ASP A 243 13.29 14.17 9.07
N ALA A 244 12.47 13.27 8.52
CA ALA A 244 11.12 12.86 8.93
C ALA A 244 9.97 13.76 8.43
N PHE A 245 9.54 13.49 7.19
CA PHE A 245 8.19 13.75 6.66
C PHE A 245 7.49 15.02 7.21
N GLY A 246 7.90 16.17 6.66
CA GLY A 246 6.97 17.25 6.37
C GLY A 246 6.73 18.30 7.46
N ARG A 247 7.69 18.56 8.35
CA ARG A 247 7.51 19.60 9.37
C ARG A 247 8.25 20.91 9.17
N ASP A 248 9.27 21.07 8.33
CA ASP A 248 9.91 22.39 8.17
C ASP A 248 9.58 23.03 6.81
N ALA A 249 9.68 22.37 5.65
CA ALA A 249 9.25 23.01 4.39
C ALA A 249 7.74 23.31 4.32
N ALA A 250 6.90 22.43 4.89
CA ALA A 250 5.45 22.66 4.97
C ALA A 250 5.09 23.70 6.05
N THR A 251 5.86 23.79 7.14
CA THR A 251 5.70 24.82 8.17
C THR A 251 6.22 26.17 7.69
N VAL A 252 7.32 26.22 6.95
CA VAL A 252 7.81 27.44 6.27
C VAL A 252 6.78 27.92 5.25
N ALA A 253 6.21 27.03 4.43
CA ALA A 253 5.11 27.37 3.54
C ALA A 253 3.86 27.84 4.31
N HIS A 254 3.60 27.32 5.52
CA HIS A 254 2.49 27.74 6.37
C HIS A 254 2.74 29.13 6.98
N LEU A 255 3.94 29.38 7.50
CA LEU A 255 4.39 30.66 8.04
C LEU A 255 4.38 31.77 6.97
N LEU A 256 4.65 31.43 5.71
CA LEU A 256 4.67 32.36 4.58
C LEU A 256 3.32 32.48 3.84
N ALA A 257 2.38 31.55 4.08
CA ALA A 257 1.05 31.57 3.44
C ALA A 257 0.25 32.82 3.85
N GLU A 258 0.45 33.30 5.08
CA GLU A 258 -0.24 34.51 5.57
C GLU A 258 0.15 35.77 4.79
N GLU A 259 1.32 35.80 4.15
CA GLU A 259 1.81 37.03 3.51
C GLU A 259 1.41 37.14 2.03
N LYS A 260 1.39 36.07 1.21
CA LYS A 260 1.14 36.17 -0.26
C LYS A 260 0.59 34.92 -1.00
N GLY A 261 -0.08 33.94 -0.39
CA GLY A 261 -0.66 32.80 -1.16
C GLY A 261 -1.17 31.65 -0.29
N THR A 262 -1.87 30.65 -0.85
CA THR A 262 -2.28 29.49 -0.02
C THR A 262 -1.08 28.59 0.28
N TRP A 263 -1.11 27.85 1.39
CA TRP A 263 -0.09 26.84 1.72
C TRP A 263 0.16 25.85 0.56
N VAL A 264 -0.88 25.49 -0.20
CA VAL A 264 -0.77 24.63 -1.39
C VAL A 264 0.05 25.31 -2.48
N ASP A 265 -0.17 26.60 -2.75
CA ASP A 265 0.56 27.33 -3.79
C ASP A 265 2.06 27.42 -3.45
N TRP A 266 2.39 27.61 -2.17
CA TRP A 266 3.78 27.60 -1.68
C TRP A 266 4.43 26.22 -1.77
N GLN A 267 3.70 25.17 -1.38
CA GLN A 267 4.17 23.79 -1.49
C GLN A 267 4.44 23.40 -2.96
N ASP A 268 3.52 23.74 -3.87
CA ASP A 268 3.70 23.47 -5.30
C ASP A 268 4.91 24.25 -5.86
N ARG A 269 5.10 25.52 -5.46
CA ARG A 269 6.28 26.28 -5.89
C ARG A 269 7.59 25.68 -5.38
N ALA A 270 7.64 25.22 -4.13
CA ALA A 270 8.83 24.56 -3.60
C ALA A 270 9.21 23.30 -4.40
N TYR A 271 8.20 22.53 -4.82
CA TYR A 271 8.40 21.35 -5.68
C TYR A 271 8.96 21.72 -7.06
N GLU A 272 8.41 22.75 -7.71
CA GLU A 272 8.89 23.24 -9.01
C GLU A 272 10.32 23.77 -8.90
N LEU A 273 10.59 24.63 -7.92
CA LEU A 273 11.87 25.27 -7.71
C LEU A 273 12.99 24.25 -7.44
N SER A 274 12.69 23.19 -6.69
CA SER A 274 13.65 22.09 -6.49
C SER A 274 14.05 21.44 -7.80
N GLY A 275 13.08 21.22 -8.69
CA GLY A 275 13.34 20.69 -10.03
C GLY A 275 14.15 21.65 -10.91
N GLU A 276 13.80 22.95 -10.90
CA GLU A 276 14.50 24.00 -11.65
C GLU A 276 15.97 24.12 -11.25
N LEU A 277 16.24 24.24 -9.94
CA LEU A 277 17.60 24.44 -9.41
C LEU A 277 18.49 23.22 -9.63
N LEU A 278 17.96 22.01 -9.38
CA LEU A 278 18.72 20.78 -9.62
C LEU A 278 19.03 20.59 -11.11
N THR A 279 18.06 20.85 -11.99
CA THR A 279 18.28 20.74 -13.43
C THR A 279 19.33 21.74 -13.91
N ALA A 280 19.22 22.99 -13.47
CA ALA A 280 20.18 24.04 -13.85
C ALA A 280 21.60 23.70 -13.38
N ALA A 281 21.76 23.25 -12.14
CA ALA A 281 23.06 22.87 -11.59
C ALA A 281 23.68 21.67 -12.33
N LEU A 282 22.88 20.63 -12.62
CA LEU A 282 23.34 19.47 -13.40
C LEU A 282 23.74 19.88 -14.84
N LEU A 283 22.97 20.74 -15.50
CA LEU A 283 23.30 21.26 -16.83
C LEU A 283 24.53 22.17 -16.82
N ALA A 284 24.83 22.83 -15.70
CA ALA A 284 26.06 23.60 -15.50
C ALA A 284 27.29 22.70 -15.22
N GLY A 285 27.10 21.39 -15.09
CA GLY A 285 28.16 20.42 -14.83
C GLY A 285 28.51 20.27 -13.35
N GLU A 286 27.67 20.75 -12.43
CA GLU A 286 27.85 20.49 -11.00
C GLU A 286 27.69 19.00 -10.69
N ALA A 287 28.66 18.44 -9.96
CA ALA A 287 28.58 17.08 -9.45
C ALA A 287 27.85 17.05 -8.10
N ASP A 288 26.80 16.23 -8.00
CA ASP A 288 25.96 16.08 -6.80
C ASP A 288 25.39 17.40 -6.25
N PRO A 289 24.60 18.17 -7.04
CA PRO A 289 24.15 19.48 -6.60
C PRO A 289 23.19 19.40 -5.41
N LYS A 290 23.45 20.21 -4.37
CA LYS A 290 22.59 20.38 -3.18
C LYS A 290 22.12 21.83 -3.06
N PRO A 291 21.25 22.31 -3.96
CA PRO A 291 20.82 23.70 -3.95
C PRO A 291 20.00 24.02 -2.69
N ASP A 292 20.19 25.21 -2.14
CA ASP A 292 19.39 25.73 -1.03
C ASP A 292 18.01 26.18 -1.53
N VAL A 293 17.11 25.21 -1.65
CA VAL A 293 15.72 25.43 -2.07
C VAL A 293 14.99 26.38 -1.12
N ARG A 294 15.32 26.32 0.18
CA ARG A 294 14.69 27.15 1.22
C ARG A 294 15.02 28.62 0.98
N ALA A 295 16.29 28.97 0.83
CA ALA A 295 16.72 30.34 0.54
C ALA A 295 16.12 30.86 -0.78
N ALA A 296 16.11 30.03 -1.82
CA ALA A 296 15.54 30.40 -3.11
C ALA A 296 14.01 30.64 -3.03
N LEU A 297 13.28 29.87 -2.21
CA LEU A 297 11.85 30.05 -2.00
C LEU A 297 11.55 31.38 -1.28
N TYR A 298 12.34 31.75 -0.26
CA TYR A 298 12.22 33.05 0.42
C TYR A 298 12.48 34.23 -0.52
N ALA A 299 13.45 34.10 -1.44
CA ALA A 299 13.76 35.16 -2.39
C ALA A 299 12.70 35.32 -3.51
N GLY A 300 12.06 34.21 -3.93
CA GLY A 300 11.17 34.17 -5.09
C GLY A 300 9.67 34.35 -4.82
N GLY A 301 9.22 34.14 -3.57
CA GLY A 301 7.80 34.18 -3.22
C GLY A 301 6.97 33.00 -3.76
N PRO A 302 5.64 32.96 -3.53
CA PRO A 302 4.77 31.90 -4.04
C PRO A 302 4.59 32.06 -5.55
N GLY A 303 4.55 30.93 -6.29
CA GLY A 303 4.31 30.94 -7.73
C GLY A 303 2.93 31.50 -8.09
N ARG A 304 2.82 32.19 -9.22
CA ARG A 304 1.51 32.58 -9.76
C ARG A 304 0.80 31.33 -10.30
N ARG A 305 -0.39 31.01 -9.77
CA ARG A 305 -1.25 29.91 -10.22
C ARG A 305 -1.24 29.74 -11.75
N ARG A 306 -0.95 28.52 -12.19
CA ARG A 306 -1.21 28.03 -13.55
C ARG A 306 -2.72 28.02 -13.79
N GLN A 307 -3.29 29.13 -14.28
CA GLN A 307 -4.71 29.26 -14.66
C GLN A 307 -5.18 28.27 -15.76
N ALA A 308 -4.30 27.43 -16.31
CA ALA A 308 -4.63 26.50 -17.38
C ALA A 308 -5.37 25.21 -16.96
N ARG A 309 -5.41 24.82 -15.67
CA ARG A 309 -6.03 23.55 -15.26
C ARG A 309 -7.52 23.61 -14.91
N HIS A 310 -8.12 24.79 -14.81
CA HIS A 310 -9.57 24.94 -14.65
C HIS A 310 -10.34 25.18 -15.97
N ALA A 311 -9.69 25.70 -17.01
CA ALA A 311 -10.32 25.89 -18.32
C ALA A 311 -10.63 24.57 -19.05
N GLY A 312 -9.95 23.48 -18.72
CA GLY A 312 -10.17 22.15 -19.32
C GLY A 312 -11.27 21.31 -18.66
N ARG A 313 -11.92 21.80 -17.58
CA ARG A 313 -12.95 21.04 -16.84
C ARG A 313 -14.35 21.65 -16.91
N SER A 314 -14.49 22.83 -17.52
CA SER A 314 -15.77 23.52 -17.75
C SER A 314 -16.31 23.36 -19.19
N GLY A 315 -15.65 22.57 -20.06
CA GLY A 315 -16.08 22.35 -21.45
C GLY A 315 -16.76 21.02 -21.75
N GLY A 316 -17.24 20.29 -20.73
CA GLY A 316 -17.69 18.90 -20.87
C GLY A 316 -18.99 18.57 -20.16
N SER A 317 -19.98 19.45 -20.21
CA SER A 317 -21.34 19.13 -19.72
C SER A 317 -22.44 19.85 -20.50
N GLU A 318 -22.34 19.91 -21.82
CA GLU A 318 -23.49 20.20 -22.69
C GLU A 318 -23.45 19.26 -23.90
N GLY A 319 -24.53 18.50 -24.11
CA GLY A 319 -24.75 17.74 -25.35
C GLY A 319 -24.57 16.22 -25.30
N ARG A 320 -25.25 15.49 -24.40
CA ARG A 320 -25.68 14.12 -24.74
C ARG A 320 -26.98 14.19 -25.54
N GLY A 321 -26.84 14.55 -26.81
CA GLY A 321 -27.85 14.33 -27.84
C GLY A 321 -27.55 13.02 -28.56
N PHE A 322 -28.58 12.19 -28.71
CA PHE A 322 -28.62 10.99 -29.54
C PHE A 322 -28.01 11.21 -30.94
N ALA A 323 -27.05 10.36 -31.32
CA ALA A 323 -26.87 9.86 -32.69
C ALA A 323 -25.87 8.70 -32.68
N GLY A 324 -26.40 7.48 -32.59
CA GLY A 324 -25.63 6.29 -32.95
C GLY A 324 -25.55 6.18 -34.47
N GLN A 325 -24.34 6.20 -35.03
CA GLN A 325 -24.07 5.53 -36.30
C GLN A 325 -22.59 5.14 -36.42
N ALA A 326 -22.39 4.05 -37.15
CA ALA A 326 -21.27 3.12 -37.09
C ALA A 326 -19.99 3.57 -37.80
N ARG A 327 -18.92 2.79 -37.50
CA ARG A 327 -17.70 2.41 -38.25
C ARG A 327 -16.46 2.77 -37.43
N GLY A 328 -15.48 1.92 -37.14
CA GLY A 328 -15.08 0.61 -37.62
C GLY A 328 -13.54 0.55 -37.57
N GLY A 329 -12.96 -0.54 -37.04
CA GLY A 329 -11.51 -0.83 -36.99
C GLY A 329 -10.90 -0.64 -35.59
N GLY A 330 -10.34 -1.63 -34.90
CA GLY A 330 -9.76 -2.90 -35.30
C GLY A 330 -8.24 -2.86 -35.08
N ARG A 331 -7.76 -3.31 -33.91
CA ARG A 331 -6.42 -3.92 -33.75
C ARG A 331 -6.21 -4.58 -32.38
N GLU A 332 -6.21 -5.91 -32.45
CA GLU A 332 -5.37 -6.91 -31.78
C GLU A 332 -4.72 -6.61 -30.43
N ARG A 333 -5.11 -7.44 -29.45
CA ARG A 333 -4.39 -7.74 -28.22
C ARG A 333 -3.28 -8.77 -28.53
N ARG A 334 -2.03 -8.46 -28.19
CA ARG A 334 -0.96 -9.45 -27.89
C ARG A 334 -0.71 -9.29 -26.38
N GLY A 335 -0.74 -10.30 -25.52
CA GLY A 335 -0.33 -11.69 -25.70
C GLY A 335 1.11 -11.83 -25.21
N LEU A 336 1.34 -11.66 -23.90
CA LEU A 336 2.63 -11.92 -23.26
C LEU A 336 2.58 -13.34 -22.67
N SER A 337 3.30 -14.26 -23.29
CA SER A 337 3.84 -15.47 -22.65
C SER A 337 5.37 -15.36 -22.64
N PRO A 338 6.05 -15.84 -21.59
CA PRO A 338 7.49 -15.73 -21.45
C PRO A 338 8.19 -16.89 -22.17
N ALA A 339 9.38 -16.64 -22.71
CA ALA A 339 10.30 -17.67 -23.15
C ALA A 339 11.64 -17.51 -22.44
N SER A 340 12.00 -18.51 -21.64
CA SER A 340 13.39 -18.83 -21.27
C SER A 340 14.17 -19.35 -22.49
N PRO A 341 15.50 -19.50 -22.38
CA PRO A 341 15.99 -20.88 -22.44
C PRO A 341 17.18 -21.17 -21.52
N VAL A 342 17.07 -22.28 -20.78
CA VAL A 342 18.20 -23.01 -20.19
C VAL A 342 18.71 -24.02 -21.22
N GLN A 343 20.00 -23.98 -21.50
CA GLN A 343 20.71 -24.99 -22.28
C GLN A 343 20.82 -26.30 -21.50
N ARG A 344 20.37 -27.42 -22.07
CA ARG A 344 20.91 -28.75 -21.75
C ARG A 344 21.06 -29.61 -22.99
N THR A 345 22.25 -30.17 -23.08
CA THR A 345 22.82 -31.03 -24.12
C THR A 345 22.13 -32.39 -24.20
N ARG A 346 22.03 -32.91 -25.43
CA ARG A 346 21.62 -34.28 -25.77
C ARG A 346 22.69 -35.30 -25.38
N GLY A 347 22.26 -36.44 -24.85
CA GLY A 347 23.03 -37.69 -24.78
C GLY A 347 22.07 -38.87 -24.88
N LEU A 348 22.18 -39.63 -25.97
CA LEU A 348 21.40 -40.81 -26.32
C LEU A 348 21.89 -42.05 -25.54
N GLY A 349 20.98 -42.96 -25.19
CA GLY A 349 21.32 -44.31 -24.72
C GLY A 349 20.08 -45.21 -24.58
N ARG A 350 19.92 -46.15 -25.51
CA ARG A 350 18.84 -47.16 -25.57
C ARG A 350 19.07 -48.30 -24.57
N GLY A 351 17.97 -48.91 -24.09
CA GLY A 351 17.80 -50.38 -24.20
C GLY A 351 17.47 -51.19 -22.93
N ALA A 352 16.54 -52.15 -23.12
CA ALA A 352 16.16 -53.33 -22.32
C ALA A 352 15.30 -53.09 -21.06
N ARG A 353 14.01 -53.47 -21.02
CA ARG A 353 13.33 -54.80 -21.03
C ARG A 353 13.47 -55.63 -19.73
N GLY A 354 12.30 -55.99 -19.18
CA GLY A 354 12.06 -57.08 -18.23
C GLY A 354 12.08 -56.60 -16.78
N SER A 355 11.29 -57.08 -15.83
CA SER A 355 10.24 -58.11 -15.76
C SER A 355 9.54 -57.92 -14.40
N MET A 356 8.36 -58.51 -14.27
CA MET A 356 7.53 -58.60 -13.06
C MET A 356 8.29 -59.08 -11.80
N ALA A 357 7.88 -58.60 -10.63
CA ALA A 357 7.49 -59.44 -9.49
C ALA A 357 6.84 -58.58 -8.37
N ARG A 358 5.60 -58.93 -8.03
CA ARG A 358 5.01 -58.70 -6.71
C ARG A 358 5.66 -59.69 -5.74
N THR A 359 5.89 -59.30 -4.48
CA THR A 359 5.26 -59.91 -3.29
C THR A 359 5.82 -59.35 -1.96
N HIS A 360 4.88 -59.24 -1.01
CA HIS A 360 5.02 -59.49 0.44
C HIS A 360 5.87 -58.61 1.35
N GLN A 361 5.14 -57.77 2.13
CA GLN A 361 5.19 -57.76 3.60
C GLN A 361 4.64 -59.10 4.15
N PRO A 362 5.02 -59.58 5.36
CA PRO A 362 4.73 -58.85 6.61
C PRO A 362 5.71 -59.01 7.81
N ASP A 363 5.47 -58.13 8.79
CA ASP A 363 5.49 -58.24 10.26
C ASP A 363 6.75 -58.46 11.12
N ASP A 364 6.73 -57.65 12.20
CA ASP A 364 7.13 -57.85 13.60
C ASP A 364 8.60 -57.85 14.04
N LEU A 365 8.90 -56.93 14.97
CA LEU A 365 9.13 -57.16 16.43
C LEU A 365 9.82 -55.90 17.02
N GLY A 366 9.34 -55.25 18.09
CA GLY A 366 8.19 -55.55 18.95
C GLY A 366 7.98 -54.48 20.02
#